data_AF-A0A529LK41-F1
#
_entry.id   AF-A0A529LK41-F1
#
_cell.length_a   1.000
_cell.length_b   1.000
_cell.length_c   1.000
_cell.angle_alpha   90.00
_cell.angle_beta   90.00
_cell.angle_gamma   90.00
#
_symmetry.space_group_name_H-M   'P 1'
#
loop_
_entity.id
_entity.type
_entity.pdbx_description
1 polymer ?
#
loop_
_entity_poly.entity_id
_entity_poly.type
_entity_poly.pdbx_seq_one_letter_code
_entity_poly.pdbx_strand_id
1 'polypeptide(L)'
;LCLQRGMGVQGTQNGGIDGAPLTATIPGGVRELMAENLIAVWLDLECASGNDARSTESEIRVGAKILPYLIAGSDLICSGMGSILKYDNSFNPSLINGEELEDYLVLQRDFEADGGLTPLPESRAIELRERAVAAIAAVFE
;
A
#
# COMPACT_ATOMS: atom_id res chain seq x y z
N LEU A 1 13.45 -12.59 4.31
CA LEU A 1 13.68 -13.09 2.93
C LEU A 1 14.29 -14.49 2.87
N CYS A 2 15.59 -14.71 3.15
CA CYS A 2 16.19 -16.06 2.99
C CYS A 2 15.51 -17.13 3.87
N LEU A 3 15.15 -16.78 5.11
CA LEU A 3 14.40 -17.68 5.99
C LEU A 3 13.04 -18.04 5.40
N GLN A 4 12.29 -17.04 4.91
CA GLN A 4 10.99 -17.24 4.27
C GLN A 4 11.10 -18.18 3.07
N ARG A 5 12.05 -17.92 2.15
CA ARG A 5 12.29 -18.82 1.02
C ARG A 5 12.67 -20.24 1.48
N GLY A 6 13.54 -20.35 2.48
CA GLY A 6 13.96 -21.64 3.05
C GLY A 6 12.83 -22.42 3.72
N MET A 7 11.83 -21.73 4.28
CA MET A 7 10.62 -22.34 4.84
C MET A 7 9.62 -22.79 3.76
N GLY A 8 9.84 -22.44 2.49
CA GLY A 8 8.92 -22.74 1.41
C GLY A 8 7.64 -21.88 1.45
N VAL A 9 7.68 -20.69 2.08
CA VAL A 9 6.55 -19.76 1.94
C VAL A 9 6.54 -19.17 0.53
N GLN A 10 5.34 -18.93 0.03
CA GLN A 10 5.12 -18.43 -1.32
C GLN A 10 5.50 -16.94 -1.49
N GLY A 11 5.43 -16.17 -0.40
CA GLY A 11 5.48 -14.72 -0.46
C GLY A 11 5.91 -14.05 0.83
N THR A 12 6.06 -12.74 0.76
CA THR A 12 6.40 -11.87 1.87
C THR A 12 5.71 -10.52 1.75
N GLN A 13 5.27 -10.00 2.90
CA GLN A 13 5.04 -8.58 3.08
C GLN A 13 6.33 -7.96 3.61
N ASN A 14 6.93 -7.06 2.84
CA ASN A 14 8.23 -6.45 3.13
C ASN A 14 8.30 -5.01 2.62
N GLY A 15 9.40 -4.29 2.81
CA GLY A 15 9.51 -2.86 2.50
C GLY A 15 9.42 -2.01 3.77
N GLY A 16 10.04 -2.50 4.85
CA GLY A 16 10.07 -1.89 6.18
C GLY A 16 8.80 -2.05 7.01
N ILE A 17 7.61 -2.04 6.37
CA ILE A 17 6.30 -2.13 7.03
C ILE A 17 6.22 -1.10 8.17
N ASP A 18 5.87 -1.49 9.38
CA ASP A 18 5.79 -0.61 10.56
C ASP A 18 7.15 -0.02 10.95
N GLY A 19 8.26 -0.61 10.49
CA GLY A 19 9.63 -0.10 10.66
C GLY A 19 10.04 0.94 9.62
N ALA A 20 9.26 1.15 8.56
CA ALA A 20 9.58 2.11 7.50
C ALA A 20 9.84 3.55 8.00
N PRO A 21 9.14 4.10 9.01
CA PRO A 21 9.46 5.41 9.56
C PRO A 21 10.89 5.51 10.10
N LEU A 22 11.37 4.45 10.76
CA LEU A 22 12.74 4.38 11.29
C LEU A 22 13.75 4.34 10.15
N THR A 23 13.55 3.45 9.18
CA THR A 23 14.44 3.34 8.02
C THR A 23 14.52 4.66 7.26
N ALA A 24 13.39 5.37 7.11
CA ALA A 24 13.33 6.66 6.43
C ALA A 24 14.02 7.82 7.17
N THR A 25 14.55 7.61 8.39
CA THR A 25 15.36 8.60 9.12
C THR A 25 16.85 8.58 8.74
N ILE A 26 17.32 7.54 8.06
CA ILE A 26 18.75 7.34 7.74
C ILE A 26 19.00 7.62 6.24
N PRO A 27 20.16 8.20 5.88
CA PRO A 27 20.54 8.38 4.47
C PRO A 27 20.48 7.05 3.69
N GLY A 28 19.78 7.05 2.56
CA GLY A 28 19.61 5.86 1.73
C GLY A 28 18.50 4.91 2.21
N GLY A 29 17.86 5.15 3.35
CA GLY A 29 16.87 4.22 3.91
C GLY A 29 15.67 3.96 2.99
N VAL A 30 15.08 4.99 2.37
CA VAL A 30 13.97 4.77 1.41
C VAL A 30 14.41 3.94 0.19
N ARG A 31 15.67 4.07 -0.23
CA ARG A 31 16.25 3.21 -1.28
C ARG A 31 16.40 1.77 -0.79
N GLU A 32 16.80 1.56 0.46
CA GLU A 32 16.91 0.23 1.05
C GLU A 32 15.56 -0.48 1.17
N LEU A 33 14.48 0.26 1.51
CA LEU A 33 13.10 -0.27 1.49
C LEU A 33 12.73 -0.83 0.11
N MET A 34 13.11 -0.14 -0.98
CA MET A 34 12.89 -0.66 -2.34
C MET A 34 13.80 -1.85 -2.65
N ALA A 35 15.05 -1.81 -2.19
CA ALA A 35 16.03 -2.86 -2.44
C ALA A 35 15.62 -4.19 -1.79
N GLU A 36 15.05 -4.17 -0.58
CA GLU A 36 14.55 -5.39 0.06
C GLU A 36 13.34 -5.99 -0.67
N ASN A 37 12.48 -5.17 -1.29
CA ASN A 37 11.40 -5.66 -2.14
C ASN A 37 11.95 -6.32 -3.42
N LEU A 38 12.94 -5.70 -4.06
CA LEU A 38 13.59 -6.28 -5.24
C LEU A 38 14.26 -7.63 -4.92
N ILE A 39 14.89 -7.75 -3.74
CA ILE A 39 15.49 -9.01 -3.30
C ILE A 39 14.41 -10.09 -3.09
N ALA A 40 13.22 -9.74 -2.58
CA ALA A 40 12.11 -10.68 -2.45
C ALA A 40 11.70 -11.25 -3.81
N VAL A 41 11.51 -10.38 -4.79
CA VAL A 41 11.17 -10.78 -6.17
C VAL A 41 12.29 -11.62 -6.80
N TRP A 42 13.56 -11.26 -6.61
CA TRP A 42 14.69 -12.06 -7.10
C TRP A 42 14.83 -13.43 -6.43
N LEU A 43 14.30 -13.59 -5.23
CA LEU A 43 14.20 -14.87 -4.54
C LEU A 43 12.94 -15.65 -4.91
N ASP A 44 12.19 -15.20 -5.92
CA ASP A 44 10.96 -15.85 -6.40
C ASP A 44 9.93 -15.98 -5.26
N LEU A 45 9.76 -14.89 -4.52
CA LEU A 45 8.70 -14.71 -3.54
C LEU A 45 7.71 -13.67 -4.08
N GLU A 46 6.41 -13.94 -3.92
CA GLU A 46 5.40 -12.88 -4.01
C GLU A 46 5.80 -11.74 -3.06
N CYS A 47 5.73 -10.51 -3.55
CA CYS A 47 6.18 -9.32 -2.83
C CYS A 47 5.03 -8.32 -2.64
N ALA A 48 4.42 -8.37 -1.46
CA ALA A 48 3.56 -7.30 -0.98
C ALA A 48 4.44 -6.17 -0.42
N SER A 49 4.61 -5.10 -1.20
CA SER A 49 5.77 -4.20 -1.11
C SER A 49 5.64 -3.04 -0.11
N GLY A 50 4.96 -3.26 1.01
CA GLY A 50 4.85 -2.26 2.06
C GLY A 50 3.93 -1.13 1.63
N ASN A 51 4.41 0.11 1.77
CA ASN A 51 3.59 1.33 1.54
C ASN A 51 2.33 1.39 2.42
N ASP A 52 2.32 0.60 3.49
CA ASP A 52 1.27 0.41 4.47
C ASP A 52 1.52 1.17 5.78
N ALA A 53 2.68 1.80 5.92
CA ALA A 53 3.01 2.71 7.01
C ALA A 53 3.49 4.06 6.51
N ARG A 54 3.03 5.13 7.17
CA ARG A 54 3.41 6.51 6.87
C ARG A 54 4.79 6.82 7.44
N SER A 55 5.75 7.06 6.55
CA SER A 55 7.13 7.39 6.92
C SER A 55 7.42 8.90 6.98
N THR A 56 6.43 9.75 6.69
CA THR A 56 6.60 11.19 6.57
C THR A 56 5.28 11.95 6.48
N GLU A 57 5.24 13.17 7.01
CA GLU A 57 4.12 14.11 6.82
C GLU A 57 4.26 14.98 5.54
N SER A 58 5.39 14.92 4.83
CA SER A 58 5.56 15.66 3.59
C SER A 58 4.90 14.93 2.43
N GLU A 59 3.88 15.54 1.82
CA GLU A 59 3.21 15.01 0.63
C GLU A 59 4.18 14.75 -0.53
N ILE A 60 5.16 15.63 -0.74
CA ILE A 60 6.21 15.44 -1.74
C ILE A 60 6.98 14.13 -1.49
N ARG A 61 7.35 13.85 -0.23
CA ARG A 61 8.06 12.61 0.11
C ARG A 61 7.16 11.39 0.04
N VAL A 62 5.86 11.52 0.31
CA VAL A 62 4.86 10.46 0.10
C VAL A 62 4.80 10.09 -1.39
N GLY A 63 4.58 11.09 -2.26
CA GLY A 63 4.55 10.91 -3.72
C GLY A 63 5.85 10.33 -4.27
N ALA A 64 7.00 10.85 -3.83
CA ALA A 64 8.30 10.34 -4.24
C ALA A 64 8.57 8.88 -3.79
N LYS A 65 8.00 8.45 -2.66
CA LYS A 65 8.12 7.08 -2.17
C LYS A 65 7.23 6.11 -2.95
N ILE A 66 5.99 6.49 -3.27
CA ILE A 66 5.05 5.58 -3.96
C ILE A 66 5.34 5.46 -5.46
N LEU A 67 5.82 6.54 -6.10
CA LEU A 67 6.01 6.60 -7.55
C LEU A 67 6.85 5.43 -8.13
N PRO A 68 7.99 5.04 -7.57
CA PRO A 68 8.77 3.92 -8.08
C PRO A 68 7.98 2.60 -8.11
N TYR A 69 7.15 2.34 -7.09
CA TYR A 69 6.31 1.14 -7.04
C TYR A 69 5.17 1.20 -8.05
N LEU A 70 4.57 2.39 -8.23
CA LEU A 70 3.51 2.58 -9.21
C LEU A 70 4.00 2.30 -10.64
N ILE A 71 5.18 2.79 -11.01
CA ILE A 71 5.69 2.65 -12.39
C ILE A 71 6.42 1.31 -12.64
N ALA A 72 6.98 0.68 -11.61
CA ALA A 72 7.65 -0.62 -11.75
C ALA A 72 6.71 -1.80 -11.50
N GLY A 73 5.67 -1.61 -10.69
CA GLY A 73 4.80 -2.67 -10.21
C GLY A 73 5.44 -3.56 -9.14
N SER A 74 4.58 -4.25 -8.40
CA SER A 74 4.88 -5.41 -7.55
C SER A 74 3.60 -6.26 -7.46
N ASP A 75 3.67 -7.43 -6.84
CA ASP A 75 2.48 -8.29 -6.68
C ASP A 75 1.36 -7.56 -5.91
N LEU A 76 1.73 -6.79 -4.88
CA LEU A 76 0.86 -5.80 -4.23
C LEU A 76 1.64 -4.51 -3.97
N ILE A 77 1.38 -3.45 -4.77
CA ILE A 77 2.03 -2.14 -4.67
C ILE A 77 1.95 -1.59 -3.24
N CYS A 78 0.78 -1.71 -2.63
CA CYS A 78 0.54 -1.40 -1.23
C CYS A 78 0.02 -2.66 -0.53
N SER A 79 0.76 -3.17 0.46
CA SER A 79 0.32 -4.28 1.32
C SER A 79 -0.69 -3.87 2.40
N GLY A 80 -1.12 -2.61 2.39
CA GLY A 80 -2.02 -2.03 3.38
C GLY A 80 -2.31 -0.57 3.07
N MET A 81 -2.82 -0.28 1.87
CA MET A 81 -3.35 1.04 1.56
C MET A 81 -4.59 1.32 2.43
N GLY A 82 -4.64 2.48 3.07
CA GLY A 82 -5.78 2.86 3.89
C GLY A 82 -7.00 3.13 3.01
N SER A 83 -8.05 2.31 3.11
CA SER A 83 -9.35 2.60 2.48
C SER A 83 -10.28 3.46 3.36
N ILE A 84 -9.75 3.95 4.47
CA ILE A 84 -10.40 4.77 5.50
C ILE A 84 -9.55 6.00 5.74
N LEU A 85 -10.08 6.98 6.47
CA LEU A 85 -9.33 8.17 6.87
C LEU A 85 -8.20 7.77 7.83
N LYS A 86 -7.06 8.49 7.77
CA LYS A 86 -5.88 8.20 8.61
C LYS A 86 -6.20 8.06 10.09
N TYR A 87 -7.12 8.89 10.59
CA TYR A 87 -7.46 8.92 12.02
C TYR A 87 -8.10 7.61 12.51
N ASP A 88 -8.76 6.86 11.62
CA ASP A 88 -9.39 5.57 11.92
C ASP A 88 -8.45 4.38 11.70
N ASN A 89 -7.25 4.60 11.13
CA ASN A 89 -6.33 3.53 10.83
C ASN A 89 -5.66 2.98 12.10
N SER A 90 -6.09 1.80 12.53
CA SER A 90 -5.60 1.13 13.74
C SER A 90 -4.18 0.57 13.62
N PHE A 91 -3.59 0.57 12.42
CA PHE A 91 -2.20 0.19 12.17
C PHE A 91 -1.24 1.40 12.17
N ASN A 92 -1.72 2.60 12.59
CA ASN A 92 -1.12 3.91 12.27
C ASN A 92 -1.39 4.29 10.79
N PRO A 93 -1.34 5.58 10.39
CA PRO A 93 -1.59 5.98 9.01
C PRO A 93 -0.77 5.18 8.00
N SER A 94 -1.41 4.75 6.91
CA SER A 94 -0.74 4.16 5.76
C SER A 94 -0.01 5.24 4.96
N LEU A 95 0.81 4.86 3.97
CA LEU A 95 1.44 5.84 3.08
C LEU A 95 0.38 6.67 2.31
N ILE A 96 -0.67 5.98 1.86
CA ILE A 96 -1.85 6.51 1.16
C ILE A 96 -3.09 6.02 1.92
N ASN A 97 -4.03 6.91 2.20
CA ASN A 97 -5.28 6.63 2.91
C ASN A 97 -6.49 7.11 2.10
N GLY A 98 -7.69 7.00 2.67
CA GLY A 98 -8.94 7.34 2.00
C GLY A 98 -8.98 8.78 1.46
N GLU A 99 -8.29 9.69 2.13
CA GLU A 99 -8.18 11.11 1.74
C GLU A 99 -7.22 11.36 0.55
N GLU A 100 -6.36 10.40 0.20
CA GLU A 100 -5.41 10.49 -0.93
C GLU A 100 -5.81 9.64 -2.16
N LEU A 101 -6.98 8.97 -2.13
CA LEU A 101 -7.36 8.04 -3.20
C LEU A 101 -7.49 8.71 -4.57
N GLU A 102 -8.01 9.94 -4.62
CA GLU A 102 -8.13 10.69 -5.87
C GLU A 102 -6.76 11.05 -6.45
N ASP A 103 -5.80 11.47 -5.61
CA ASP A 103 -4.42 11.75 -6.06
C ASP A 103 -3.76 10.48 -6.61
N TYR A 104 -3.93 9.33 -5.95
CA TYR A 104 -3.40 8.06 -6.44
C TYR A 104 -4.02 7.63 -7.79
N LEU A 105 -5.32 7.86 -7.99
CA LEU A 105 -6.00 7.64 -9.29
C LEU A 105 -5.49 8.59 -10.37
N VAL A 106 -5.19 9.85 -10.04
CA VAL A 106 -4.60 10.82 -10.98
C VAL A 106 -3.17 10.42 -11.34
N LEU A 107 -2.37 9.95 -10.39
CA LEU A 107 -1.02 9.45 -10.66
C LEU A 107 -1.05 8.25 -11.62
N GLN A 108 -1.96 7.30 -11.43
CA GLN A 108 -2.15 6.19 -12.37
C GLN A 108 -2.43 6.68 -13.79
N ARG A 109 -3.33 7.66 -13.94
CA ARG A 109 -3.64 8.29 -15.23
C ARG A 109 -2.40 8.94 -15.84
N ASP A 110 -1.69 9.75 -15.06
CA ASP A 110 -0.59 10.59 -15.57
C ASP A 110 0.63 9.79 -15.98
N PHE A 111 0.91 8.69 -15.29
CA PHE A 111 2.04 7.81 -15.62
C PHE A 111 1.65 6.64 -16.52
N GLU A 112 0.37 6.56 -16.96
CA GLU A 112 -0.17 5.41 -17.69
C GLU A 112 0.18 4.07 -17.01
N ALA A 113 0.10 4.07 -15.68
CA ALA A 113 0.50 2.96 -14.83
C ALA A 113 -0.72 2.34 -14.14
N ASP A 114 -0.81 1.00 -14.15
CA ASP A 114 -1.83 0.26 -13.42
C ASP A 114 -1.42 0.15 -11.94
N GLY A 115 -2.02 1.00 -11.11
CA GLY A 115 -1.82 1.01 -9.67
C GLY A 115 -2.81 0.13 -8.90
N GLY A 116 -3.61 -0.68 -9.60
CA GLY A 116 -4.55 -1.63 -9.02
C GLY A 116 -5.88 -1.04 -8.55
N LEU A 117 -6.18 0.24 -8.85
CA LEU A 117 -7.44 0.89 -8.48
C LEU A 117 -8.12 1.55 -9.67
N THR A 118 -9.46 1.57 -9.63
CA THR A 118 -10.28 2.24 -10.63
C THR A 118 -11.15 3.32 -9.98
N PRO A 119 -11.42 4.45 -10.67
CA PRO A 119 -12.34 5.46 -10.15
C PRO A 119 -13.74 4.89 -9.97
N LEU A 120 -14.42 5.31 -8.90
CA LEU A 120 -15.76 4.84 -8.53
C LEU A 120 -16.69 6.05 -8.33
N PRO A 121 -17.85 6.11 -9.02
CA PRO A 121 -18.85 7.15 -8.75
C PRO A 121 -19.37 7.07 -7.31
N GLU A 122 -19.56 8.24 -6.68
CA GLU A 122 -20.05 8.33 -5.29
C GLU A 122 -21.36 7.56 -5.07
N SER A 123 -22.32 7.69 -5.99
CA SER A 123 -23.61 6.97 -5.92
C SER A 123 -23.43 5.46 -5.85
N ARG A 124 -22.47 4.91 -6.61
CA ARG A 124 -22.14 3.50 -6.58
C ARG A 124 -21.44 3.11 -5.29
N ALA A 125 -20.57 3.96 -4.77
CA ALA A 125 -19.91 3.75 -3.48
C ALA A 125 -20.93 3.67 -2.34
N ILE A 126 -21.90 4.59 -2.29
CA ILE A 126 -22.98 4.61 -1.30
C ILE A 126 -23.82 3.31 -1.38
N GLU A 127 -24.29 2.96 -2.57
CA GLU A 127 -25.10 1.74 -2.79
C GLU A 127 -24.37 0.47 -2.29
N LEU A 128 -23.08 0.33 -2.62
CA LEU A 128 -22.26 -0.80 -2.17
C LEU A 128 -22.10 -0.82 -0.65
N ARG A 129 -21.90 0.34 -0.02
CA ARG A 129 -21.76 0.47 1.43
C ARG A 129 -23.06 0.16 2.17
N GLU A 130 -24.20 0.66 1.69
CA GLU A 130 -25.52 0.34 2.25
C GLU A 130 -25.80 -1.16 2.17
N ARG A 131 -25.48 -1.80 1.04
CA ARG A 131 -25.60 -3.25 0.88
C ARG A 131 -24.70 -4.01 1.86
N ALA A 132 -23.47 -3.55 2.07
CA ALA A 132 -22.55 -4.15 3.04
C ALA A 132 -23.07 -4.00 4.49
N VAL A 133 -23.63 -2.84 4.84
CA VAL A 133 -24.26 -2.60 6.15
C VAL A 133 -25.47 -3.52 6.36
N ALA A 134 -26.33 -3.69 5.36
CA ALA A 134 -27.46 -4.61 5.44
C ALA A 134 -26.99 -6.07 5.58
N ALA A 135 -25.96 -6.47 4.82
CA ALA A 135 -25.41 -7.82 4.88
C ALA A 135 -24.79 -8.13 6.26
N ILE A 136 -24.03 -7.18 6.84
CA ILE A 136 -23.47 -7.40 8.19
C ILE A 136 -24.58 -7.40 9.24
N ALA A 137 -25.58 -6.52 9.14
CA ALA A 137 -26.72 -6.53 10.07
C ALA A 137 -27.43 -7.89 10.10
N ALA A 138 -27.66 -8.50 8.92
CA ALA A 138 -28.27 -9.84 8.81
C ALA A 138 -27.41 -10.98 9.39
N VAL A 139 -26.09 -10.78 9.58
CA VAL A 139 -25.22 -11.75 10.28
C VAL A 139 -25.37 -11.65 11.81
N PHE A 140 -25.75 -10.47 12.31
CA PHE A 140 -25.92 -10.20 13.75
C PHE A 140 -27.34 -10.47 14.26
N GLU A 141 -28.33 -10.62 13.37
CA GLU A 141 -29.69 -11.09 13.68
C GLU A 141 -29.75 -12.61 13.87
#